data_AF-A0A9D5ECS7-F1
#
_entry.id   AF-A0A9D5ECS7-F1
#
_cell.length_a   1.000
_cell.length_b   1.000
_cell.length_c   1.000
_cell.angle_alpha   90.00
_cell.angle_beta   90.00
_cell.angle_gamma   90.00
#
_symmetry.space_group_name_H-M   'P 1'
#
loop_
_entity.id
_entity.type
_entity.pdbx_description
1 polymer ?
#
loop_
_entity_poly.entity_id
_entity_poly.type
_entity_poly.pdbx_seq_one_letter_code
_entity_poly.pdbx_strand_id
1 'polypeptide(L)'
;MFKAPRLGDAAAEVYKNRSLFDTFPQEAETAIDVLSQTVGEIAARNAASEWYDTDLLKRLESFDTVFKRQGVAAVGLGAFNGQGAATLPSATIDAATVQAAESLYRQSPKSRRVRVSGKLDMLRDSDRAFDLLLHDGTRVRGVWEEDIGAIKDLFQKLVVVDALAVFRPSGSLLRIEAGGMEEANSEDAFFSKLPKPAPSRIDLRAAHQVQAANTGLAAVYGKWPGDETEEQLMAALKELD
;
A
#
# COMPACT_ATOMS: atom_id res chain seq x y z
N MET A 1 9.53 -34.43 -7.86
CA MET A 1 9.96 -33.16 -8.50
C MET A 1 8.70 -32.46 -9.00
N PHE A 2 8.34 -31.33 -8.39
CA PHE A 2 7.22 -30.52 -8.85
C PHE A 2 7.68 -29.59 -9.98
N LYS A 3 6.84 -29.43 -11.00
CA LYS A 3 7.12 -28.57 -12.16
C LYS A 3 5.94 -27.64 -12.36
N ALA A 4 6.22 -26.38 -12.63
CA ALA A 4 5.21 -25.39 -13.00
C ALA A 4 5.24 -25.19 -14.53
N PRO A 5 4.08 -25.02 -15.19
CA PRO A 5 4.03 -24.58 -16.58
C PRO A 5 4.56 -23.14 -16.70
N ARG A 6 4.91 -22.75 -17.93
CA ARG A 6 5.21 -21.34 -18.24
C ARG A 6 3.97 -20.49 -18.05
N LEU A 7 4.16 -19.23 -17.67
CA LEU A 7 3.07 -18.30 -17.42
C LEU A 7 2.28 -18.00 -18.69
N GLY A 8 2.94 -17.93 -19.85
CA GLY A 8 2.28 -17.81 -21.16
C GLY A 8 1.40 -18.99 -21.52
N ASP A 9 1.76 -20.21 -21.09
CA ASP A 9 0.94 -21.40 -21.33
C ASP A 9 -0.23 -21.47 -20.34
N ALA A 10 0.03 -21.14 -19.08
CA ALA A 10 -0.97 -21.22 -18.00
C ALA A 10 -2.01 -20.10 -18.04
N ALA A 11 -1.64 -18.92 -18.55
CA ALA A 11 -2.47 -17.73 -18.59
C ALA A 11 -2.36 -17.02 -19.96
N ALA A 12 -2.51 -17.78 -21.05
CA ALA A 12 -2.32 -17.28 -22.41
C ALA A 12 -3.09 -15.99 -22.72
N GLU A 13 -4.32 -15.87 -22.23
CA GLU A 13 -5.16 -14.67 -22.45
C GLU A 13 -4.62 -13.41 -21.77
N VAL A 14 -3.90 -13.54 -20.66
CA VAL A 14 -3.24 -12.42 -19.97
C VAL A 14 -2.05 -11.92 -20.80
N TYR A 15 -1.26 -12.85 -21.35
CA TYR A 15 -0.06 -12.50 -22.12
C TYR A 15 -0.34 -12.07 -23.56
N LYS A 16 -1.43 -12.53 -24.17
CA LYS A 16 -1.89 -12.05 -25.49
C LYS A 16 -2.31 -10.58 -25.46
N ASN A 17 -2.88 -10.12 -24.36
CA ASN A 17 -3.41 -8.76 -24.21
C ASN A 17 -2.45 -7.81 -23.49
N ARG A 18 -1.13 -8.07 -23.58
CA ARG A 18 -0.12 -7.30 -22.87
C ARG A 18 -0.12 -5.83 -23.34
N SER A 19 -0.30 -4.93 -22.39
CA SER A 19 -0.11 -3.49 -22.57
C SER A 19 1.38 -3.13 -22.53
N LEU A 20 1.74 -2.02 -23.17
CA LEU A 20 3.10 -1.43 -23.09
C LEU A 20 3.52 -1.09 -21.65
N PHE A 21 2.57 -0.99 -20.72
CA PHE A 21 2.79 -0.60 -19.33
C PHE A 21 2.69 -1.77 -18.33
N ASP A 22 2.59 -3.00 -18.85
CA ASP A 22 2.47 -4.17 -17.98
C ASP A 22 3.83 -4.57 -17.40
N THR A 23 3.93 -4.52 -16.08
CA THR A 23 5.09 -4.98 -15.30
C THR A 23 4.94 -6.46 -14.90
N PHE A 24 4.23 -7.26 -15.69
CA PHE A 24 4.11 -8.70 -15.44
C PHE A 24 5.48 -9.37 -15.61
N PRO A 25 5.71 -10.50 -14.91
CA PRO A 25 6.76 -11.45 -15.28
C PRO A 25 6.70 -11.80 -16.77
N GLN A 26 7.80 -12.32 -17.33
CA GLN A 26 7.86 -12.70 -18.73
C GLN A 26 7.03 -13.96 -18.99
N GLU A 27 6.42 -14.07 -20.17
CA GLU A 27 5.60 -15.24 -20.54
C GLU A 27 6.38 -16.58 -20.47
N ALA A 28 7.70 -16.52 -20.66
CA ALA A 28 8.59 -17.66 -20.63
C ALA A 28 8.94 -18.11 -19.20
N GLU A 29 8.73 -17.26 -18.20
CA GLU A 29 8.95 -17.60 -16.79
C GLU A 29 7.83 -18.49 -16.28
N THR A 30 8.11 -19.22 -15.20
CA THR A 30 7.15 -20.04 -14.46
C THR A 30 6.81 -19.38 -13.13
N ALA A 31 5.75 -19.85 -12.46
CA ALA A 31 5.44 -19.41 -11.10
C ALA A 31 6.59 -19.69 -10.10
N ILE A 32 7.43 -20.71 -10.37
CA ILE A 32 8.61 -21.00 -9.54
C ILE A 32 9.70 -19.96 -9.77
N ASP A 33 9.88 -19.46 -10.99
CA ASP A 33 10.87 -18.41 -11.28
C ASP A 33 10.48 -17.10 -10.58
N VAL A 34 9.20 -16.72 -10.65
CA VAL A 34 8.64 -15.56 -9.93
C VAL A 34 8.85 -15.71 -8.42
N LEU A 35 8.50 -16.87 -7.85
CA LEU A 35 8.72 -17.13 -6.42
C LEU A 35 10.21 -17.07 -6.07
N SER A 36 11.09 -17.56 -6.94
CA SER A 36 12.54 -17.52 -6.73
C SER A 36 13.05 -16.08 -6.66
N GLN A 37 12.57 -15.22 -7.54
CA GLN A 37 12.91 -13.79 -7.53
C GLN A 37 12.42 -13.11 -6.25
N THR A 38 11.17 -13.36 -5.85
CA THR A 38 10.61 -12.84 -4.60
C THR A 38 11.42 -13.31 -3.38
N VAL A 39 11.81 -14.58 -3.33
CA VAL A 39 12.68 -15.12 -2.26
C VAL A 39 14.05 -14.43 -2.26
N GLY A 40 14.62 -14.17 -3.44
CA GLY A 40 15.88 -13.43 -3.57
C GLY A 40 15.80 -12.01 -2.97
N GLU A 41 14.73 -11.28 -3.27
CA GLU A 41 14.47 -9.94 -2.72
C GLU A 41 14.34 -9.94 -1.18
N ILE A 42 13.68 -10.97 -0.64
CA ILE A 42 13.52 -11.16 0.81
C ILE A 42 14.85 -11.52 1.45
N ALA A 43 15.60 -12.47 0.88
CA ALA A 43 16.91 -12.87 1.38
C ALA A 43 17.90 -11.69 1.38
N ALA A 44 17.82 -10.82 0.37
CA ALA A 44 18.57 -9.57 0.29
C ALA A 44 18.09 -8.48 1.26
N ARG A 45 16.99 -8.70 1.99
CA ARG A 45 16.35 -7.73 2.90
C ARG A 45 16.01 -6.41 2.21
N ASN A 46 15.63 -6.44 0.94
CA ASN A 46 15.30 -5.24 0.19
C ASN A 46 13.94 -4.66 0.64
N ALA A 47 13.93 -3.80 1.65
CA ALA A 47 12.73 -3.21 2.25
C ALA A 47 11.87 -2.38 1.29
N ALA A 48 12.40 -1.97 0.13
CA ALA A 48 11.69 -1.18 -0.88
C ALA A 48 11.14 -2.01 -2.04
N SER A 49 11.31 -3.34 -2.00
CA SER A 49 10.91 -4.23 -3.08
C SER A 49 9.40 -4.20 -3.34
N GLU A 50 9.02 -4.41 -4.61
CA GLU A 50 7.62 -4.58 -5.03
C GLU A 50 7.22 -6.05 -5.16
N TRP A 51 8.17 -6.97 -4.99
CA TRP A 51 8.00 -8.40 -5.24
C TRP A 51 7.27 -9.16 -4.13
N TYR A 52 7.02 -8.52 -3.00
CA TYR A 52 6.35 -9.12 -1.86
C TYR A 52 5.46 -8.11 -1.14
N ASP A 53 4.50 -8.63 -0.40
CA ASP A 53 3.69 -7.88 0.55
C ASP A 53 3.81 -8.47 1.96
N THR A 54 3.20 -7.78 2.92
CA THR A 54 3.23 -8.15 4.34
C THR A 54 2.58 -9.51 4.61
N ASP A 55 1.59 -9.92 3.82
CA ASP A 55 0.94 -11.23 3.96
C ASP A 55 1.84 -12.36 3.48
N LEU A 56 2.57 -12.17 2.38
CA LEU A 56 3.57 -13.11 1.90
C LEU A 56 4.72 -13.29 2.91
N LEU A 57 5.23 -12.18 3.47
CA LEU A 57 6.25 -12.22 4.52
C LEU A 57 5.77 -13.07 5.71
N LYS A 58 4.53 -12.85 6.16
CA LYS A 58 3.91 -13.61 7.25
C LYS A 58 3.75 -15.10 6.92
N ARG A 59 3.42 -15.45 5.67
CA ARG A 59 3.33 -16.85 5.24
C ARG A 59 4.68 -17.55 5.27
N LEU A 60 5.77 -16.85 4.95
CA LEU A 60 7.12 -17.42 5.02
C LEU A 60 7.55 -17.78 6.45
N GLU A 61 7.03 -17.09 7.47
CA GLU A 61 7.27 -17.47 8.88
C GLU A 61 6.80 -18.91 9.19
N SER A 62 5.79 -19.42 8.47
CA SER A 62 5.31 -20.80 8.68
C SER A 62 6.36 -21.88 8.37
N PHE A 63 7.35 -21.57 7.52
CA PHE A 63 8.46 -22.48 7.21
C PHE A 63 9.40 -22.70 8.39
N ASP A 64 9.36 -21.86 9.42
CA ASP A 64 10.12 -22.05 10.66
C ASP A 64 9.81 -23.42 11.30
N THR A 65 8.54 -23.84 11.23
CA THR A 65 8.11 -25.15 11.75
C THR A 65 8.74 -26.30 10.96
N VAL A 66 8.87 -26.16 9.64
CA VAL A 66 9.48 -27.17 8.75
C VAL A 66 10.97 -27.29 9.06
N PHE A 67 11.69 -26.17 9.15
CA PHE A 67 13.13 -26.19 9.37
C PHE A 67 13.52 -26.62 10.79
N LYS A 68 12.78 -26.18 11.81
CA LYS A 68 13.09 -26.53 13.21
C LYS A 68 12.63 -27.92 13.61
N ARG A 69 11.46 -28.38 13.14
CA ARG A 69 10.86 -29.63 13.65
C ARG A 69 11.08 -30.83 12.73
N GLN A 70 11.21 -30.61 11.42
CA GLN A 70 11.24 -31.71 10.45
C GLN A 70 12.67 -32.00 9.93
N GLY A 71 13.69 -31.30 10.44
CA GLY A 71 15.09 -31.55 10.09
C GLY A 71 15.45 -31.18 8.65
N VAL A 72 14.60 -30.42 7.96
CA VAL A 72 14.88 -29.89 6.63
C VAL A 72 15.84 -28.71 6.79
N ALA A 73 16.97 -28.71 6.09
CA ALA A 73 17.92 -27.60 6.15
C ALA A 73 17.52 -26.43 5.23
N ALA A 74 16.96 -26.75 4.06
CA ALA A 74 16.61 -25.78 3.04
C ALA A 74 15.64 -26.37 2.01
N VAL A 75 14.90 -25.49 1.34
CA VAL A 75 14.12 -25.79 0.13
C VAL A 75 14.70 -25.00 -1.03
N GLY A 76 15.24 -25.70 -2.03
CA GLY A 76 15.77 -25.09 -3.24
C GLY A 76 14.66 -24.80 -4.26
N LEU A 77 14.66 -23.60 -4.82
CA LEU A 77 13.86 -23.21 -5.96
C LEU A 77 14.79 -23.14 -7.17
N GLY A 78 14.58 -24.02 -8.16
CA GLY A 78 15.39 -24.07 -9.37
C GLY A 78 14.71 -23.35 -10.53
N ALA A 79 15.50 -22.61 -11.31
CA ALA A 79 15.01 -22.02 -12.55
C ALA A 79 14.70 -23.13 -13.57
N PHE A 80 13.49 -23.16 -14.10
CA PHE A 80 13.16 -24.02 -15.25
C PHE A 80 13.33 -23.22 -16.53
N ASN A 81 14.58 -22.95 -16.94
CA ASN A 81 14.88 -22.30 -18.22
C ASN A 81 14.63 -23.20 -19.46
N GLY A 82 13.72 -24.18 -19.37
CA GLY A 82 13.36 -25.07 -20.48
C GLY A 82 14.46 -26.03 -20.95
N GLN A 83 15.67 -25.95 -20.41
CA GLN A 83 16.78 -26.87 -20.68
C GLN A 83 17.04 -27.68 -19.42
N GLY A 84 16.57 -28.93 -19.38
CA GLY A 84 16.54 -29.80 -18.21
C GLY A 84 17.89 -30.23 -17.60
N ALA A 85 18.86 -29.32 -17.44
CA ALA A 85 20.03 -29.52 -16.62
C ALA A 85 19.78 -28.94 -15.22
N ALA A 86 19.96 -29.76 -14.18
CA ALA A 86 19.91 -29.35 -12.79
C ALA A 86 21.02 -28.33 -12.51
N THR A 87 20.72 -27.05 -12.72
CA THR A 87 21.50 -25.95 -12.16
C THR A 87 21.18 -25.84 -10.68
N LEU A 88 22.16 -25.39 -9.89
CA LEU A 88 21.95 -25.03 -8.47
C LEU A 88 20.66 -24.21 -8.33
N PRO A 89 19.93 -24.35 -7.21
CA PRO A 89 18.72 -23.56 -7.01
C PRO A 89 19.03 -22.06 -7.17
N SER A 90 18.26 -21.37 -8.02
CA SER A 90 18.38 -19.93 -8.26
C SER A 90 18.02 -19.12 -7.02
N ALA A 91 17.19 -19.69 -6.14
CA ALA A 91 16.90 -19.16 -4.82
C ALA A 91 16.72 -20.30 -3.80
N THR A 92 17.02 -20.03 -2.54
CA THR A 92 16.88 -21.02 -1.46
C THR A 92 16.05 -20.43 -0.32
N ILE A 93 15.05 -21.17 0.12
CA ILE A 93 14.32 -20.88 1.35
C ILE A 93 14.99 -21.70 2.44
N ASP A 94 15.67 -21.02 3.36
CA ASP A 94 16.31 -21.60 4.54
C ASP A 94 15.94 -20.78 5.80
N ALA A 95 16.56 -21.12 6.93
CA ALA A 95 16.35 -20.40 8.18
C ALA A 95 16.73 -18.91 8.11
N ALA A 96 17.73 -18.53 7.31
CA ALA A 96 18.14 -17.13 7.15
C ALA A 96 17.11 -16.34 6.34
N THR A 97 16.56 -16.94 5.28
CA THR A 97 15.45 -16.36 4.50
C THR A 97 14.21 -16.15 5.38
N VAL A 98 13.87 -17.10 6.25
CA VAL A 98 12.74 -16.96 7.19
C VAL A 98 12.98 -15.81 8.18
N GLN A 99 14.18 -15.70 8.74
CA GLN A 99 14.54 -14.58 9.63
C GLN A 99 14.51 -13.23 8.90
N ALA A 100 14.91 -13.19 7.62
CA ALA A 100 14.80 -11.98 6.81
C ALA A 100 13.34 -11.58 6.58
N ALA A 101 12.47 -12.55 6.28
CA ALA A 101 11.03 -12.32 6.14
C ALA A 101 10.41 -11.78 7.43
N GLU A 102 10.69 -12.39 8.58
CA GLU A 102 10.22 -11.94 9.90
C GLU A 102 10.71 -10.51 10.22
N SER A 103 11.99 -10.23 9.93
CA SER A 103 12.56 -8.90 10.13
C SER A 103 11.84 -7.83 9.29
N LEU A 104 11.57 -8.12 8.01
CA LEU A 104 10.84 -7.23 7.12
C LEU A 104 9.39 -7.06 7.58
N TYR A 105 8.72 -8.14 7.98
CA TYR A 105 7.35 -8.11 8.50
C TYR A 105 7.22 -7.21 9.73
N ARG A 106 8.17 -7.31 10.67
CA ARG A 106 8.20 -6.45 11.87
C ARG A 106 8.46 -4.98 11.56
N GLN A 107 9.14 -4.68 10.45
CA GLN A 107 9.41 -3.31 9.99
C GLN A 107 8.23 -2.71 9.20
N SER A 108 7.42 -3.55 8.57
CA SER A 108 6.22 -3.13 7.83
C SER A 108 5.28 -2.31 8.71
N PRO A 109 5.01 -1.04 8.36
CA PRO A 109 4.00 -0.27 9.05
C PRO A 109 2.62 -0.89 8.87
N LYS A 110 1.78 -0.74 9.89
CA LYS A 110 0.38 -1.17 9.80
C LYS A 110 -0.36 -0.35 8.74
N SER A 111 -1.19 -1.04 7.97
CA SER A 111 -2.14 -0.39 7.07
C SER A 111 -3.07 0.53 7.86
N ARG A 112 -3.48 1.65 7.28
CA ARG A 112 -4.35 2.62 7.95
C ARG A 112 -5.34 3.26 6.99
N ARG A 113 -6.49 3.68 7.53
CA ARG A 113 -7.47 4.45 6.76
C ARG A 113 -6.91 5.82 6.41
N VAL A 114 -7.11 6.22 5.16
CA VAL A 114 -6.66 7.48 4.58
C VAL A 114 -7.75 8.01 3.65
N ARG A 115 -7.76 9.33 3.48
CA ARG A 115 -8.50 10.01 2.43
C ARG A 115 -7.48 10.64 1.49
N VAL A 116 -7.61 10.42 0.18
CA VAL A 116 -6.67 10.89 -0.83
C VAL A 116 -7.43 11.55 -1.96
N SER A 117 -7.03 12.76 -2.34
CA SER A 117 -7.63 13.49 -3.47
C SER A 117 -6.66 13.59 -4.65
N GLY A 118 -7.16 13.32 -5.85
CA GLY A 118 -6.36 13.37 -7.07
C GLY A 118 -7.21 13.15 -8.31
N LYS A 119 -6.61 13.35 -9.49
CA LYS A 119 -7.27 13.07 -10.76
C LYS A 119 -7.22 11.57 -11.02
N LEU A 120 -8.36 10.96 -11.33
CA LEU A 120 -8.42 9.56 -11.74
C LEU A 120 -7.87 9.42 -13.17
N ASP A 121 -6.61 9.00 -13.29
CA ASP A 121 -5.83 9.04 -14.55
C ASP A 121 -5.88 7.70 -15.32
N MET A 122 -5.92 6.58 -14.60
CA MET A 122 -5.98 5.23 -15.18
C MET A 122 -7.06 4.39 -14.50
N LEU A 123 -7.80 3.62 -15.28
CA LEU A 123 -8.64 2.52 -14.82
C LEU A 123 -8.22 1.25 -15.58
N ARG A 124 -8.09 0.13 -14.87
CA ARG A 124 -7.75 -1.17 -15.44
C ARG A 124 -8.70 -2.23 -14.90
N ASP A 125 -9.48 -2.79 -15.81
CA ASP A 125 -10.50 -3.78 -15.49
C ASP A 125 -9.92 -5.12 -15.04
N SER A 126 -8.83 -5.56 -15.69
CA SER A 126 -8.27 -6.91 -15.52
C SER A 126 -7.78 -7.25 -14.10
N ASP A 127 -7.31 -6.26 -13.37
CA ASP A 127 -6.82 -6.39 -11.98
C ASP A 127 -7.52 -5.40 -11.02
N ARG A 128 -8.57 -4.73 -11.49
CA ARG A 128 -9.30 -3.66 -10.79
C ARG A 128 -8.39 -2.53 -10.29
N ALA A 129 -7.24 -2.32 -10.93
CA ALA A 129 -6.32 -1.27 -10.55
C ALA A 129 -6.73 0.09 -11.12
N PHE A 130 -6.33 1.14 -10.43
CA PHE A 130 -6.46 2.51 -10.89
C PHE A 130 -5.26 3.34 -10.43
N ASP A 131 -5.03 4.46 -11.13
CA ASP A 131 -4.03 5.44 -10.72
C ASP A 131 -4.69 6.79 -10.44
N LEU A 132 -4.33 7.39 -9.31
CA LEU A 132 -4.61 8.79 -9.01
C LEU A 132 -3.37 9.63 -9.28
N LEU A 133 -3.55 10.74 -9.98
CA LEU A 133 -2.54 11.78 -10.12
C LEU A 133 -2.80 12.87 -9.07
N LEU A 134 -1.89 13.00 -8.11
CA LEU A 134 -1.95 14.05 -7.10
C LEU A 134 -1.59 15.41 -7.71
N HIS A 135 -1.84 16.49 -6.97
CA HIS A 135 -1.57 17.86 -7.43
C HIS A 135 -0.07 18.12 -7.70
N ASP A 136 0.82 17.45 -6.97
CA ASP A 136 2.27 17.52 -7.16
C ASP A 136 2.80 16.64 -8.32
N GLY A 137 1.89 15.97 -9.05
CA GLY A 137 2.22 15.05 -10.13
C GLY A 137 2.58 13.63 -9.68
N THR A 138 2.58 13.36 -8.37
CA THR A 138 2.83 12.01 -7.85
C THR A 138 1.68 11.09 -8.23
N ARG A 139 2.01 9.86 -8.66
CA ARG A 139 1.03 8.81 -8.92
C ARG A 139 0.81 7.94 -7.69
N VAL A 140 -0.44 7.70 -7.37
CA VAL A 140 -0.87 6.77 -6.31
C VAL A 140 -1.62 5.62 -6.94
N ARG A 141 -1.04 4.42 -6.86
CA ARG A 141 -1.68 3.19 -7.32
C ARG A 141 -2.72 2.73 -6.31
N GLY A 142 -3.91 2.42 -6.81
CA GLY A 142 -5.02 1.88 -6.03
C GLY A 142 -5.58 0.60 -6.63
N VAL A 143 -6.32 -0.14 -5.80
CA VAL A 143 -7.16 -1.26 -6.21
C VAL A 143 -8.58 -0.96 -5.74
N TRP A 144 -9.54 -1.15 -6.63
CA TRP A 144 -10.96 -1.03 -6.35
C TRP A 144 -11.51 -2.41 -5.98
N GLU A 145 -12.18 -2.54 -4.83
CA GLU A 145 -12.66 -3.84 -4.38
C GLU A 145 -13.79 -4.39 -5.25
N GLU A 146 -14.65 -3.51 -5.78
CA GLU A 146 -15.80 -3.86 -6.60
C GLU A 146 -15.47 -3.88 -8.10
N ASP A 147 -16.50 -3.95 -8.94
CA ASP A 147 -16.34 -3.82 -10.39
C ASP A 147 -15.89 -2.39 -10.76
N ILE A 148 -14.90 -2.26 -11.65
CA ILE A 148 -14.38 -0.97 -12.14
C ILE A 148 -15.48 -0.17 -12.85
N GLY A 149 -16.47 -0.85 -13.43
CA GLY A 149 -17.64 -0.23 -14.03
C GLY A 149 -18.34 0.78 -13.12
N ALA A 150 -18.34 0.57 -11.80
CA ALA A 150 -18.98 1.44 -10.82
C ALA A 150 -18.36 2.85 -10.72
N ILE A 151 -17.07 2.99 -11.05
CA ILE A 151 -16.33 4.26 -10.94
C ILE A 151 -15.94 4.83 -12.30
N LYS A 152 -16.42 4.24 -13.40
CA LYS A 152 -16.08 4.65 -14.76
C LYS A 152 -16.46 6.10 -15.06
N ASP A 153 -17.59 6.56 -14.52
CA ASP A 153 -18.08 7.94 -14.70
C ASP A 153 -17.23 8.99 -13.97
N LEU A 154 -16.32 8.54 -13.11
CA LEU A 154 -15.35 9.39 -12.41
C LEU A 154 -14.02 9.51 -13.18
N PHE A 155 -13.84 8.77 -14.27
CA PHE A 155 -12.60 8.78 -15.04
C PHE A 155 -12.25 10.18 -15.53
N GLN A 156 -10.97 10.55 -15.42
CA GLN A 156 -10.42 11.88 -15.73
C GLN A 156 -10.94 13.03 -14.87
N LYS A 157 -11.80 12.78 -13.89
CA LYS A 157 -12.26 13.78 -12.93
C LYS A 157 -11.33 13.85 -11.72
N LEU A 158 -11.44 14.96 -10.99
CA LEU A 158 -10.87 15.07 -9.65
C LEU A 158 -11.77 14.29 -8.69
N VAL A 159 -11.19 13.33 -7.99
CA VAL A 159 -11.91 12.45 -7.07
C VAL A 159 -11.27 12.49 -5.70
N VAL A 160 -12.07 12.17 -4.69
CA VAL A 160 -11.59 11.87 -3.36
C VAL A 160 -11.91 10.41 -3.03
N VAL A 161 -10.93 9.73 -2.45
CA VAL A 161 -10.97 8.30 -2.20
C VAL A 161 -10.78 8.03 -0.71
N ASP A 162 -11.74 7.33 -0.12
CA ASP A 162 -11.62 6.74 1.20
C ASP A 162 -11.06 5.32 1.06
N ALA A 163 -9.86 5.11 1.59
CA ALA A 163 -9.10 3.90 1.34
C ALA A 163 -8.31 3.41 2.54
N LEU A 164 -7.88 2.16 2.49
CA LEU A 164 -6.86 1.60 3.35
C LEU A 164 -5.50 1.73 2.64
N ALA A 165 -4.59 2.54 3.19
CA ALA A 165 -3.22 2.63 2.69
C ALA A 165 -2.38 1.45 3.20
N VAL A 166 -1.75 0.73 2.27
CA VAL A 166 -0.83 -0.38 2.53
C VAL A 166 0.61 0.08 2.28
N PHE A 167 1.52 -0.25 3.18
CA PHE A 167 2.91 0.23 3.14
C PHE A 167 3.90 -0.90 2.97
N ARG A 168 5.03 -0.60 2.32
CA ARG A 168 6.22 -1.48 2.25
C ARG A 168 6.97 -1.45 3.59
N PRO A 169 7.89 -2.42 3.85
CA PRO A 169 8.77 -2.37 5.02
C PRO A 169 9.58 -1.07 5.14
N SER A 170 9.93 -0.44 4.01
CA SER A 170 10.61 0.87 3.99
C SER A 170 9.74 2.03 4.47
N GLY A 171 8.43 1.82 4.62
CA GLY A 171 7.44 2.85 4.94
C GLY A 171 6.91 3.64 3.75
N SER A 172 7.36 3.34 2.52
CA SER A 172 6.74 3.92 1.32
C SER A 172 5.37 3.30 1.05
N LEU A 173 4.47 4.09 0.45
CA LEU A 173 3.14 3.62 0.07
C LEU A 173 3.27 2.55 -1.03
N LEU A 174 2.76 1.35 -0.76
CA LEU A 174 2.68 0.26 -1.74
C LEU A 174 1.49 0.46 -2.66
N ARG A 175 0.30 0.62 -2.07
CA ARG A 175 -0.97 0.86 -2.77
C ARG A 175 -2.03 1.37 -1.79
N ILE A 176 -3.15 1.83 -2.33
CA ILE A 176 -4.39 2.05 -1.57
C ILE A 176 -5.45 1.00 -1.96
N GLU A 177 -6.20 0.52 -0.99
CA GLU A 177 -7.36 -0.37 -1.19
C GLU A 177 -8.61 0.48 -0.97
N ALA A 178 -9.28 0.83 -2.06
CA ALA A 178 -10.35 1.82 -2.04
C ALA A 178 -11.69 1.17 -1.72
N GLY A 179 -12.36 1.71 -0.70
CA GLY A 179 -13.71 1.31 -0.31
C GLY A 179 -14.79 2.33 -0.66
N GLY A 180 -14.40 3.54 -1.08
CA GLY A 180 -15.31 4.59 -1.51
C GLY A 180 -14.59 5.63 -2.38
N MET A 181 -15.27 6.10 -3.42
CA MET A 181 -14.76 7.13 -4.33
C MET A 181 -15.91 8.04 -4.78
N GLU A 182 -15.68 9.34 -4.72
CA GLU A 182 -16.64 10.37 -5.14
C GLU A 182 -15.93 11.53 -5.83
N GLU A 183 -16.68 12.37 -6.55
CA GLU A 183 -16.13 13.58 -7.16
C GLU A 183 -15.68 14.56 -6.06
N ALA A 184 -14.47 15.07 -6.18
CA ALA A 184 -13.88 15.93 -5.15
C ALA A 184 -14.50 17.33 -5.14
N ASN A 185 -14.66 17.89 -3.95
CA ASN A 185 -14.97 19.30 -3.77
C ASN A 185 -13.69 20.14 -3.53
N SER A 186 -13.84 21.46 -3.34
CA SER A 186 -12.72 22.37 -3.11
C SER A 186 -11.93 22.10 -1.83
N GLU A 187 -12.58 21.57 -0.78
CA GLU A 187 -11.96 21.27 0.51
C GLU A 187 -11.09 20.01 0.44
N ASP A 188 -11.41 19.09 -0.47
CA ASP A 188 -10.67 17.83 -0.65
C ASP A 188 -9.25 18.04 -1.18
N ALA A 189 -8.92 19.22 -1.72
CA ALA A 189 -7.56 19.55 -2.15
C ALA A 189 -6.52 19.36 -1.03
N PHE A 190 -6.93 19.50 0.24
CA PHE A 190 -6.09 19.23 1.40
C PHE A 190 -5.54 17.79 1.43
N PHE A 191 -6.32 16.83 0.92
CA PHE A 191 -5.99 15.41 0.85
C PHE A 191 -5.14 15.02 -0.37
N SER A 192 -4.74 15.97 -1.21
CA SER A 192 -3.86 15.71 -2.35
C SER A 192 -2.38 15.60 -1.94
N LYS A 193 -2.08 14.61 -1.09
CA LYS A 193 -0.76 14.33 -0.54
C LYS A 193 -0.54 12.83 -0.44
N LEU A 194 0.69 12.39 -0.69
CA LEU A 194 1.04 10.98 -0.55
C LEU A 194 0.84 10.51 0.91
N PRO A 195 0.02 9.48 1.17
CA PRO A 195 -0.12 8.91 2.49
C PRO A 195 1.21 8.48 3.10
N LYS A 196 1.42 8.85 4.36
CA LYS A 196 2.56 8.39 5.17
C LYS A 196 2.11 7.40 6.24
N PRO A 197 2.96 6.48 6.67
CA PRO A 197 2.70 5.66 7.85
C PRO A 197 2.36 6.50 9.08
N ALA A 198 1.55 5.94 9.98
CA ALA A 198 1.39 6.55 11.29
C ALA A 198 2.73 6.55 12.03
N PRO A 199 3.08 7.63 12.75
CA PRO A 199 4.29 7.64 13.55
C PRO A 199 4.22 6.52 14.60
N SER A 200 5.28 5.71 14.69
CA SER A 200 5.38 4.57 15.61
C SER A 200 5.39 5.00 17.08
N ARG A 201 5.71 6.27 17.34
CA ARG A 201 5.55 6.95 18.62
C ARG A 201 4.94 8.31 18.38
N ILE A 202 3.81 8.59 19.03
CA ILE A 202 3.32 9.95 19.19
C ILE A 202 4.30 10.63 20.15
N ASP A 203 5.11 11.56 19.64
CA ASP A 203 5.89 12.42 20.50
C ASP A 203 4.93 13.44 21.15
N LEU A 204 4.43 13.08 22.33
CA LEU A 204 3.54 13.93 23.10
C LEU A 204 4.17 15.30 23.40
N ARG A 205 5.50 15.43 23.41
CA ARG A 205 6.17 16.73 23.60
C ARG A 205 6.09 17.61 22.35
N ALA A 206 6.16 17.02 21.16
CA ALA A 206 5.95 17.74 19.91
C ALA A 206 4.47 18.12 19.69
N ALA A 207 3.55 17.31 20.21
CA ALA A 207 2.11 17.62 20.23
C ALA A 207 1.72 18.64 21.33
N HIS A 208 2.59 18.85 22.32
CA HIS A 208 2.37 19.81 23.39
C HIS A 208 2.76 21.21 22.92
N GLN A 209 1.82 21.88 22.25
CA GLN A 209 1.97 23.30 21.94
C GLN A 209 1.83 24.09 23.25
N VAL A 210 2.88 24.83 23.64
CA VAL A 210 2.83 25.70 24.82
C VAL A 210 1.73 26.73 24.59
N GLN A 211 0.67 26.67 25.40
CA GLN A 211 -0.35 27.71 25.41
C GLN A 211 0.27 28.98 25.97
N ALA A 212 0.41 30.00 25.13
CA ALA A 212 0.80 31.34 25.51
C ALA A 212 -0.46 32.17 25.78
N ALA A 213 -0.31 33.37 26.36
CA ALA A 213 -1.44 34.26 26.67
C ALA A 213 -2.32 34.61 25.44
N ASN A 214 -1.82 34.38 24.22
CA ASN A 214 -2.50 34.62 22.96
C ASN A 214 -2.83 33.34 22.15
N THR A 215 -2.67 32.14 22.70
CA THR A 215 -3.00 30.89 21.99
C THR A 215 -3.90 29.96 22.80
N GLY A 216 -4.70 29.15 22.10
CA GLY A 216 -5.58 28.14 22.71
C GLY A 216 -6.70 28.73 23.57
N LEU A 217 -7.15 27.94 24.55
CA LEU A 217 -8.23 28.31 25.48
C LEU A 217 -7.87 29.56 26.29
N ALA A 218 -6.59 29.80 26.61
CA ALA A 218 -6.13 30.96 27.36
C ALA A 218 -6.38 32.31 26.64
N ALA A 219 -6.45 32.32 25.30
CA ALA A 219 -6.79 33.52 24.53
C ALA A 219 -8.27 33.90 24.62
N VAL A 220 -9.12 32.94 24.97
CA VAL A 220 -10.60 33.06 25.05
C VAL A 220 -11.07 33.15 26.50
N TYR A 221 -10.31 32.55 27.43
CA TYR A 221 -10.61 32.54 28.86
C TYR A 221 -10.58 33.97 29.43
N GLY A 222 -11.74 34.46 29.90
CA GLY A 222 -11.90 35.81 30.45
C GLY A 222 -12.14 36.93 29.43
N LYS A 223 -12.14 36.63 28.13
CA LYS A 223 -12.63 37.54 27.07
C LYS A 223 -14.06 37.29 26.66
N TRP A 224 -14.67 36.19 27.13
CA TRP A 224 -16.08 35.92 26.94
C TRP A 224 -16.90 36.91 27.76
N PRO A 225 -17.64 37.85 27.15
CA PRO A 225 -18.48 38.78 27.89
C PRO A 225 -19.65 37.97 28.47
N GLY A 226 -19.66 37.76 29.77
CA GLY A 226 -20.69 36.95 30.45
C GLY A 226 -22.08 37.61 30.52
N ASP A 227 -22.26 38.76 29.87
CA ASP A 227 -23.45 39.61 29.98
C ASP A 227 -24.27 39.65 28.67
N GLU A 228 -23.91 38.84 27.67
CA GLU A 228 -24.66 38.76 26.41
C GLU A 228 -26.00 38.03 26.62
N THR A 229 -27.10 38.62 26.15
CA THR A 229 -28.39 37.93 26.19
C THR A 229 -28.42 36.79 25.17
N GLU A 230 -29.31 35.82 25.38
CA GLU A 230 -29.47 34.67 24.49
C GLU A 230 -29.74 35.10 23.03
N GLU A 231 -30.39 36.25 22.81
CA GLU A 231 -30.59 36.80 21.46
C GLU A 231 -29.29 37.32 20.81
N GLN A 232 -28.38 37.92 21.59
CA GLN A 232 -27.10 38.40 21.08
C GLN A 232 -26.19 37.24 20.69
N LEU A 233 -26.22 36.15 21.47
CA LEU A 233 -25.49 34.93 21.17
C LEU A 233 -25.97 34.30 19.84
N MET A 234 -27.29 34.22 19.65
CA MET A 234 -27.89 33.66 18.43
C MET A 234 -27.65 34.53 17.19
N ALA A 235 -27.50 35.84 17.34
CA ALA A 235 -27.16 36.74 16.24
C ALA A 235 -25.70 36.57 15.79
N ALA A 236 -24.75 36.50 16.74
CA ALA A 236 -23.34 36.29 16.44
C ALA A 236 -23.08 34.92 15.77
N LEU A 237 -23.82 33.88 16.17
CA LEU A 237 -23.76 32.55 15.54
C LEU A 237 -24.26 32.54 14.08
N LYS A 238 -25.23 33.40 13.74
CA LYS A 238 -25.72 33.54 12.35
C LYS A 238 -24.77 34.29 11.42
N GLU A 239 -23.82 35.06 11.96
CA GLU A 239 -22.79 35.75 11.15
C GLU A 239 -21.58 34.87 10.82
N LEU A 240 -21.49 33.67 11.43
CA LEU A 240 -20.41 32.69 11.24
C LEU A 240 -20.76 31.55 10.27
N ASP A 241 -22.01 31.51 9.77
CA ASP A 241 -22.47 30.68 8.64
C ASP A 241 -22.29 31.44 7.30
#